data_AF-A0A3N2QBB4-F1
#
_entry.id   AF-A0A3N2QBB4-F1
#
_cell.length_a   1.000
_cell.length_b   1.000
_cell.length_c   1.000
_cell.angle_alpha   90.00
_cell.angle_beta   90.00
_cell.angle_gamma   90.00
#
_symmetry.space_group_name_H-M   'P 1'
#
loop_
_entity.id
_entity.type
_entity.pdbx_description
1 polymer ?
#
loop_
_entity_poly.entity_id
_entity_poly.type
_entity_poly.pdbx_seq_one_letter_code
_entity_poly.pdbx_strand_id
1 'polypeptide(L)'
;MNIKVKKCFLNSCLSVLSLIVIGGNCKNKRNIQAEEKGFHTAPDYRHPHYTPEAFKEMLVPKSPKAITSFRKKLETRQAKWLANGSVKEPYEIWSAYRSEVLQKLEAQGLEALTNYYNSWGSLIKEPTEANEEQMIEAAKKLRADIQAQQALEKFARDTYNSLENTRLTEPILSYFDYFYFILSKSEYKLHHTIKKIHFNLKEWKKDKRPSGLQLWSSIKKAHAKRIKASPTLQYKENLSSIEESLKRVDQLADNPYSLTCKDMQETLPNGLKKLDTFLNDEIQEVKDKDDIKSLNTYRKLIDIS
;
A
#
# COMPACT_ATOMS: atom_id res chain seq x y z
N MET A 1 -0.91 13.19 16.96
CA MET A 1 -1.69 12.00 16.54
C MET A 1 -0.82 11.08 15.67
N ASN A 2 -0.93 9.77 15.83
CA ASN A 2 0.11 8.74 15.58
C ASN A 2 0.80 8.77 14.20
N ILE A 3 2.09 9.14 14.19
CA ILE A 3 3.06 9.06 13.08
C ILE A 3 3.19 7.62 12.51
N LYS A 4 2.70 6.61 13.24
CA LYS A 4 2.80 5.18 12.91
C LYS A 4 1.96 4.76 11.71
N VAL A 5 0.71 5.23 11.55
CA VAL A 5 -0.20 4.75 10.48
C VAL A 5 0.22 5.28 9.11
N LYS A 6 0.60 6.56 9.04
CA LYS A 6 1.10 7.19 7.81
C LYS A 6 2.37 6.49 7.36
N LYS A 7 3.39 6.34 8.23
CA LYS A 7 4.65 5.65 7.91
C LYS A 7 4.46 4.18 7.57
N CYS A 8 3.54 3.48 8.23
CA CYS A 8 3.24 2.08 7.90
C CYS A 8 2.64 1.95 6.51
N PHE A 9 1.75 2.85 6.09
CA PHE A 9 1.08 2.69 4.81
C PHE A 9 2.00 2.91 3.60
N LEU A 10 2.84 3.94 3.69
CA LEU A 10 3.80 4.26 2.64
C LEU A 10 5.01 3.34 2.62
N ASN A 11 5.53 3.00 3.81
CA ASN A 11 6.55 1.97 3.91
C ASN A 11 5.99 0.63 3.50
N SER A 12 4.73 0.28 3.76
CA SER A 12 4.14 -0.97 3.26
C SER A 12 4.07 -0.95 1.73
N CYS A 13 3.55 0.09 1.07
CA CYS A 13 3.46 0.15 -0.39
C CYS A 13 4.83 0.24 -1.12
N LEU A 14 5.87 0.82 -0.52
CA LEU A 14 7.23 0.88 -1.10
C LEU A 14 8.14 -0.27 -0.67
N SER A 15 7.94 -0.79 0.54
CA SER A 15 8.44 -2.10 0.92
C SER A 15 7.85 -3.13 -0.01
N VAL A 16 6.59 -3.00 -0.43
CA VAL A 16 5.88 -3.96 -1.28
C VAL A 16 6.52 -4.18 -2.64
N LEU A 17 6.92 -3.13 -3.35
CA LEU A 17 7.66 -3.32 -4.60
C LEU A 17 9.09 -3.84 -4.35
N SER A 18 9.65 -3.57 -3.17
CA SER A 18 10.91 -4.15 -2.71
C SER A 18 10.77 -5.52 -1.99
N LEU A 19 9.55 -6.00 -1.72
CA LEU A 19 9.18 -7.20 -0.94
C LEU A 19 8.51 -8.28 -1.81
N ILE A 20 8.05 -7.94 -3.03
CA ILE A 20 7.67 -8.89 -4.12
C ILE A 20 8.86 -9.81 -4.54
N VAL A 21 9.93 -9.78 -3.76
CA VAL A 21 11.27 -9.54 -4.21
C VAL A 21 12.16 -9.86 -2.97
N ILE A 22 12.23 -9.05 -1.89
CA ILE A 22 12.99 -9.38 -0.66
C ILE A 22 12.11 -9.97 0.44
N GLY A 23 11.96 -11.28 0.45
CA GLY A 23 11.87 -12.00 1.71
C GLY A 23 13.22 -11.93 2.46
N GLY A 24 13.54 -10.80 3.10
CA GLY A 24 14.63 -10.65 4.09
C GLY A 24 16.00 -10.19 3.60
N ASN A 25 16.27 -8.88 3.71
CA ASN A 25 17.54 -8.29 4.19
C ASN A 25 17.53 -6.78 3.97
N CYS A 26 17.25 -6.01 5.02
CA CYS A 26 17.86 -4.70 5.25
C CYS A 26 17.75 -4.36 6.74
N LYS A 27 18.80 -4.67 7.49
CA LYS A 27 19.18 -3.86 8.66
C LYS A 27 19.87 -2.62 8.11
N ASN A 28 19.27 -1.44 8.28
CA ASN A 28 20.06 -0.24 8.58
C ASN A 28 19.18 0.87 9.16
N LYS A 29 19.59 1.32 10.34
CA LYS A 29 19.20 2.58 10.96
C LYS A 29 19.86 3.71 10.16
N ARG A 30 19.12 4.77 9.82
CA ARG A 30 19.69 6.12 9.66
C ARG A 30 18.61 7.19 9.78
N ASN A 31 18.89 8.14 10.67
CA ASN A 31 18.21 9.41 10.90
C ASN A 31 18.18 10.26 9.63
N ILE A 32 17.18 11.16 9.51
CA ILE A 32 17.38 12.47 8.89
C ILE A 32 16.60 13.52 9.69
N GLN A 33 17.35 14.47 10.26
CA GLN A 33 16.93 15.79 10.73
C GLN A 33 16.51 16.63 9.52
N ALA A 34 15.22 16.93 9.38
CA ALA A 34 14.72 17.94 8.44
C ALA A 34 13.41 18.56 8.95
N GLU A 35 13.21 18.57 10.27
CA GLU A 35 12.22 19.42 10.93
C GLU A 35 12.91 20.72 11.30
N GLU A 36 13.06 21.65 10.36
CA GLU A 36 13.35 23.04 10.70
C GLU A 36 12.98 23.92 9.51
N LYS A 37 12.02 24.82 9.77
CA LYS A 37 11.43 25.84 8.85
C LYS A 37 10.21 25.34 8.08
N GLY A 38 9.08 25.34 8.79
CA GLY A 38 7.76 25.21 8.17
C GLY A 38 7.49 26.39 7.25
N PHE A 39 7.58 26.17 5.94
CA PHE A 39 6.76 26.73 4.86
C PHE A 39 7.09 25.92 3.59
N HIS A 40 6.08 25.67 2.76
CA HIS A 40 6.07 24.71 1.63
C HIS A 40 6.14 23.24 2.05
N THR A 41 4.97 22.64 2.31
CA THR A 41 4.85 21.18 2.30
C THR A 41 4.93 20.69 0.84
N ALA A 42 6.15 20.64 0.30
CA ALA A 42 6.51 19.50 -0.54
C ALA A 42 6.02 18.24 0.21
N PRO A 43 5.44 17.24 -0.47
CA PRO A 43 4.91 16.08 0.23
C PRO A 43 6.00 15.56 1.18
N ASP A 44 5.67 15.47 2.49
CA ASP A 44 6.50 14.82 3.52
C ASP A 44 6.90 13.39 3.08
N TYR A 45 6.22 12.90 2.05
CA TYR A 45 6.55 11.72 1.29
C TYR A 45 7.28 12.05 0.00
N ARG A 46 8.60 11.88 0.05
CA ARG A 46 9.34 11.46 -1.13
C ARG A 46 9.27 9.95 -1.17
N HIS A 47 8.93 9.38 -2.32
CA HIS A 47 9.20 7.97 -2.59
C HIS A 47 10.65 7.69 -2.13
N PRO A 48 10.92 6.65 -1.31
CA PRO A 48 12.27 6.24 -0.99
C PRO A 48 13.00 6.06 -2.32
N HIS A 49 14.13 6.75 -2.45
CA HIS A 49 15.03 6.62 -3.59
C HIS A 49 15.69 5.25 -3.54
N TYR A 50 14.94 4.21 -3.94
CA TYR A 50 15.52 2.95 -4.36
C TYR A 50 16.09 3.16 -5.76
N THR A 51 17.37 2.83 -5.96
CA THR A 51 17.90 2.72 -7.30
C THR A 51 17.35 1.45 -7.97
N PRO A 52 17.27 1.38 -9.30
CA PRO A 52 16.93 0.14 -10.01
C PRO A 52 17.78 -1.07 -9.58
N GLU A 53 19.04 -0.84 -9.21
CA GLU A 53 19.96 -1.85 -8.72
C GLU A 53 19.56 -2.35 -7.34
N ALA A 54 19.16 -1.46 -6.42
CA ALA A 54 18.60 -1.86 -5.14
C ALA A 54 17.36 -2.74 -5.37
N PHE A 55 16.50 -2.37 -6.32
CA PHE A 55 15.33 -3.15 -6.70
C PHE A 55 15.65 -4.51 -7.32
N LYS A 56 16.75 -4.62 -8.08
CA LYS A 56 17.24 -5.88 -8.66
C LYS A 56 17.69 -6.85 -7.59
N GLU A 57 18.55 -6.38 -6.68
CA GLU A 57 19.01 -7.17 -5.53
C GLU A 57 17.85 -7.65 -4.68
N MET A 58 16.77 -6.89 -4.78
CA MET A 58 15.57 -7.21 -4.12
C MET A 58 14.94 -8.50 -4.73
N LEU A 59 14.87 -8.74 -6.06
CA LEU A 59 13.92 -9.72 -6.66
C LEU A 59 14.19 -11.20 -6.36
N VAL A 60 15.44 -11.55 -6.03
CA VAL A 60 15.89 -12.93 -5.87
C VAL A 60 16.71 -13.05 -4.57
N PRO A 61 16.20 -13.68 -3.50
CA PRO A 61 16.82 -13.68 -2.18
C PRO A 61 18.28 -14.17 -2.18
N LYS A 62 19.27 -13.25 -2.11
CA LYS A 62 20.70 -13.52 -2.37
C LYS A 62 21.33 -14.70 -1.62
N SER A 63 20.79 -15.10 -0.48
CA SER A 63 21.37 -16.16 0.35
C SER A 63 20.38 -17.30 0.64
N PRO A 64 20.85 -18.56 0.67
CA PRO A 64 20.06 -19.70 1.16
C PRO A 64 19.46 -19.44 2.54
N LYS A 65 20.23 -18.79 3.44
CA LYS A 65 19.77 -18.43 4.80
C LYS A 65 18.50 -17.58 4.82
N ALA A 66 18.29 -16.73 3.81
CA ALA A 66 17.07 -15.93 3.69
C ALA A 66 15.85 -16.82 3.37
N ILE A 67 16.02 -17.79 2.47
CA ILE A 67 15.00 -18.78 2.10
C ILE A 67 14.69 -19.68 3.31
N THR A 68 15.71 -20.19 4.01
CA THR A 68 15.54 -20.95 5.26
C THR A 68 14.77 -20.16 6.32
N SER A 69 15.12 -18.89 6.50
CA SER A 69 14.46 -18.00 7.46
C SER A 69 12.99 -17.77 7.09
N PHE A 70 12.70 -17.62 5.79
CA PHE A 70 11.34 -17.50 5.30
C PHE A 70 10.54 -18.78 5.54
N ARG A 71 11.05 -19.96 5.14
CA ARG A 71 10.40 -21.26 5.37
C ARG A 71 10.04 -21.47 6.83
N LYS A 72 10.97 -21.22 7.76
CA LYS A 72 10.73 -21.31 9.22
C LYS A 72 9.61 -20.37 9.69
N LYS A 73 9.56 -19.15 9.15
CA LYS A 73 8.47 -18.21 9.45
C LYS A 73 7.15 -18.66 8.85
N LEU A 74 7.18 -19.24 7.66
CA LEU A 74 6.00 -19.75 6.98
C LEU A 74 5.37 -20.89 7.77
N GLU A 75 6.14 -21.92 8.15
CA GLU A 75 5.65 -23.01 9.03
C GLU A 75 4.98 -22.49 10.30
N THR A 76 5.63 -21.55 10.99
CA THR A 76 5.14 -21.06 12.29
C THR A 76 3.91 -20.16 12.19
N ARG A 77 3.65 -19.56 11.02
CA ARG A 77 2.61 -18.54 10.87
C ARG A 77 1.47 -18.96 9.96
N GLN A 78 1.68 -19.87 9.01
CA GLN A 78 0.63 -20.37 8.14
C GLN A 78 -0.54 -20.95 8.93
N ALA A 79 -0.27 -21.73 9.99
CA ALA A 79 -1.32 -22.22 10.89
C ALA A 79 -2.13 -21.10 11.56
N LYS A 80 -1.48 -19.97 11.89
CA LYS A 80 -2.15 -18.80 12.50
C LYS A 80 -2.98 -18.02 11.48
N TRP A 81 -2.50 -17.94 10.24
CA TRP A 81 -3.22 -17.29 9.14
C TRP A 81 -4.56 -17.98 8.86
N LEU A 82 -4.59 -19.31 8.94
CA LEU A 82 -5.74 -20.15 8.61
C LEU A 82 -6.75 -20.35 9.76
N ALA A 83 -6.49 -19.78 10.94
CA ALA A 83 -7.19 -20.14 12.18
C ALA A 83 -8.71 -19.87 12.20
N ASN A 84 -9.26 -19.07 11.28
CA ASN A 84 -10.68 -18.70 11.24
C ASN A 84 -11.43 -19.15 9.97
N GLY A 85 -10.78 -19.85 9.04
CA GLY A 85 -11.40 -20.37 7.82
C GLY A 85 -11.97 -19.33 6.83
N SER A 86 -11.84 -18.03 7.12
CA SER A 86 -12.38 -16.94 6.29
C SER A 86 -11.32 -16.31 5.36
N VAL A 87 -10.08 -16.78 5.43
CA VAL A 87 -8.95 -16.22 4.70
C VAL A 87 -8.48 -17.24 3.66
N LYS A 88 -8.22 -16.77 2.44
CA LYS A 88 -7.66 -17.57 1.35
C LYS A 88 -6.38 -18.27 1.79
N GLU A 89 -6.16 -19.46 1.26
CA GLU A 89 -4.92 -20.19 1.54
C GLU A 89 -3.71 -19.45 0.97
N PRO A 90 -2.53 -19.50 1.62
CA PRO A 90 -1.32 -18.85 1.12
C PRO A 90 -0.99 -19.14 -0.34
N TYR A 91 -1.21 -20.38 -0.78
CA TYR A 91 -0.94 -20.78 -2.16
C TYR A 91 -1.93 -20.15 -3.14
N GLU A 92 -3.21 -20.02 -2.79
CA GLU A 92 -4.20 -19.32 -3.61
C GLU A 92 -3.86 -17.83 -3.76
N ILE A 93 -3.40 -17.20 -2.68
CA ILE A 93 -2.94 -15.81 -2.68
C ILE A 93 -1.74 -15.65 -3.63
N TRP A 94 -0.76 -16.56 -3.56
CA TRP A 94 0.37 -16.58 -4.50
C TRP A 94 -0.07 -16.83 -5.94
N SER A 95 -0.93 -17.80 -6.18
CA SER A 95 -1.38 -18.18 -7.52
C SER A 95 -2.12 -17.03 -8.22
N ALA A 96 -3.00 -16.33 -7.50
CA ALA A 96 -3.66 -15.13 -8.00
C ALA A 96 -2.64 -14.01 -8.31
N TYR A 97 -1.67 -13.79 -7.42
CA TYR A 97 -0.63 -12.80 -7.64
C TYR A 97 0.22 -13.13 -8.87
N ARG A 98 0.66 -14.38 -9.02
CA ARG A 98 1.46 -14.84 -10.17
C ARG A 98 0.69 -14.66 -11.49
N SER A 99 -0.55 -15.13 -11.53
CA SER A 99 -1.38 -15.12 -12.74
C SER A 99 -1.80 -13.73 -13.20
N GLU A 100 -1.98 -12.77 -12.28
CA GLU A 100 -2.44 -11.42 -12.64
C GLU A 100 -1.31 -10.38 -12.71
N VAL A 101 -0.26 -10.53 -11.89
CA VAL A 101 0.81 -9.53 -11.76
C VAL A 101 2.08 -9.95 -12.49
N LEU A 102 2.43 -11.23 -12.44
CA LEU A 102 3.67 -11.76 -13.05
C LEU A 102 3.46 -12.29 -14.47
N GLN A 103 2.23 -12.34 -14.97
CA GLN A 103 1.90 -12.92 -16.28
C GLN A 103 2.76 -12.37 -17.43
N LYS A 104 2.99 -11.05 -17.47
CA LYS A 104 3.81 -10.43 -18.53
C LYS A 104 5.27 -10.88 -18.49
N LEU A 105 5.77 -11.20 -17.31
CA LEU A 105 7.13 -11.68 -17.12
C LEU A 105 7.22 -13.18 -17.48
N GLU A 106 6.22 -13.98 -17.11
CA GLU A 106 6.15 -15.40 -17.49
C GLU A 106 5.91 -15.61 -18.99
N ALA A 107 5.15 -14.73 -19.64
CA ALA A 107 4.90 -14.76 -21.08
C ALA A 107 6.17 -14.61 -21.93
N GLN A 108 7.30 -14.22 -21.33
CA GLN A 108 8.60 -14.21 -22.01
C GLN A 108 9.16 -15.61 -22.26
N GLY A 109 8.55 -16.67 -21.70
CA GLY A 109 8.93 -18.07 -21.98
C GLY A 109 10.29 -18.47 -21.38
N LEU A 110 10.77 -17.73 -20.39
CA LEU A 110 12.07 -17.96 -19.77
C LEU A 110 11.96 -19.07 -18.71
N GLU A 111 12.61 -20.20 -18.98
CA GLU A 111 12.49 -21.42 -18.16
C GLU A 111 12.98 -21.19 -16.73
N ALA A 112 14.09 -20.46 -16.55
CA ALA A 112 14.64 -20.17 -15.23
C ALA A 112 13.67 -19.36 -14.34
N LEU A 113 12.87 -18.46 -14.93
CA LEU A 113 11.83 -17.71 -14.21
C LEU A 113 10.65 -18.59 -13.84
N THR A 114 10.19 -19.40 -14.79
CA THR A 114 9.08 -20.34 -14.58
C THR A 114 9.41 -21.33 -13.47
N ASN A 115 10.62 -21.90 -13.50
CA ASN A 115 11.12 -22.82 -12.49
C ASN A 115 11.22 -22.14 -11.12
N TYR A 116 11.70 -20.89 -11.06
CA TYR A 116 11.74 -20.12 -9.82
C TYR A 116 10.36 -19.89 -9.21
N TYR A 117 9.37 -19.48 -10.02
CA TYR A 117 8.01 -19.25 -9.54
C TYR A 117 7.28 -20.53 -9.15
N ASN A 118 7.55 -21.64 -9.84
CA ASN A 118 7.07 -22.96 -9.44
C ASN A 118 7.64 -23.36 -8.08
N SER A 119 8.96 -23.30 -7.90
CA SER A 119 9.59 -23.64 -6.62
C SER A 119 9.13 -22.74 -5.47
N TRP A 120 8.91 -21.44 -5.74
CA TRP A 120 8.35 -20.52 -4.75
C TRP A 120 6.93 -20.91 -4.34
N GLY A 121 6.10 -21.26 -5.32
CA GLY A 121 4.74 -21.75 -5.08
C GLY A 121 4.73 -23.05 -4.27
N SER A 122 5.61 -23.99 -4.59
CA SER A 122 5.76 -25.24 -3.82
C SER A 122 6.15 -24.98 -2.37
N LEU A 123 7.11 -24.08 -2.13
CA LEU A 123 7.51 -23.68 -0.77
C LEU A 123 6.37 -23.02 0.01
N ILE A 124 5.57 -22.18 -0.65
CA ILE A 124 4.38 -21.54 -0.04
C ILE A 124 3.30 -22.56 0.29
N LYS A 125 3.06 -23.50 -0.64
CA LYS A 125 2.06 -24.55 -0.48
C LYS A 125 2.42 -25.47 0.66
N GLU A 126 3.68 -25.88 0.73
CA GLU A 126 4.18 -26.83 1.70
C GLU A 126 5.64 -26.48 2.10
N PRO A 127 5.86 -25.90 3.30
CA PRO A 127 7.15 -25.36 3.69
C PRO A 127 8.15 -26.42 4.19
N THR A 128 8.41 -27.47 3.41
CA THR A 128 9.36 -28.55 3.75
C THR A 128 10.83 -28.20 3.44
N GLU A 129 11.77 -28.95 4.01
CA GLU A 129 13.21 -28.83 3.67
C GLU A 129 13.48 -29.15 2.18
N ALA A 130 12.80 -30.15 1.61
CA ALA A 130 12.92 -30.48 0.20
C ALA A 130 12.47 -29.34 -0.72
N ASN A 131 11.35 -28.68 -0.41
CA ASN A 131 10.88 -27.52 -1.17
C ASN A 131 11.79 -26.30 -0.97
N GLU A 132 12.41 -26.14 0.21
CA GLU A 132 13.44 -25.12 0.44
C GLU A 132 14.67 -25.34 -0.45
N GLU A 133 15.17 -26.58 -0.55
CA GLU A 133 16.31 -26.93 -1.41
C GLU A 133 16.01 -26.67 -2.89
N GLN A 134 14.83 -27.07 -3.37
CA GLN A 134 14.38 -26.79 -4.73
C GLN A 134 14.31 -25.28 -5.00
N MET A 135 13.86 -24.49 -4.02
CA MET A 135 13.80 -23.04 -4.13
C MET A 135 15.19 -22.40 -4.15
N ILE A 136 16.12 -22.88 -3.31
CA ILE A 136 17.52 -22.44 -3.31
C ILE A 136 18.17 -22.72 -4.67
N GLU A 137 17.96 -23.90 -5.22
CA GLU A 137 18.54 -24.29 -6.50
C GLU A 137 17.94 -23.49 -7.67
N ALA A 138 16.62 -23.32 -7.71
CA ALA A 138 15.97 -22.48 -8.71
C ALA A 138 16.45 -21.02 -8.63
N ALA A 139 16.66 -20.48 -7.43
CA ALA A 139 17.22 -19.15 -7.23
C ALA A 139 18.66 -19.02 -7.74
N LYS A 140 19.49 -20.07 -7.61
CA LYS A 140 20.85 -20.08 -8.17
C LYS A 140 20.82 -20.11 -9.69
N LYS A 141 20.02 -20.99 -10.29
CA LYS A 141 19.87 -21.09 -11.76
C LYS A 141 19.37 -19.78 -12.36
N LEU A 142 18.36 -19.15 -11.74
CA LEU A 142 17.84 -17.85 -12.15
C LEU A 142 18.90 -16.74 -12.14
N ARG A 143 19.89 -16.79 -11.24
CA ARG A 143 21.00 -15.81 -11.21
C ARG A 143 22.05 -16.04 -12.27
N ALA A 144 22.28 -17.30 -12.64
CA ALA A 144 23.21 -17.66 -13.70
C ALA A 144 22.63 -17.35 -15.09
N ASP A 145 21.31 -17.27 -15.21
CA ASP A 145 20.62 -16.97 -16.46
C ASP A 145 20.59 -15.46 -16.75
N ILE A 146 21.43 -15.02 -17.69
CA ILE A 146 21.57 -13.61 -18.07
C ILE A 146 20.27 -13.04 -18.66
N GLN A 147 19.57 -13.82 -19.50
CA GLN A 147 18.34 -13.36 -20.16
C GLN A 147 17.22 -13.18 -19.14
N ALA A 148 17.08 -14.11 -18.21
CA ALA A 148 16.15 -14.02 -17.10
C ALA A 148 16.46 -12.86 -16.15
N GLN A 149 17.74 -12.59 -15.86
CA GLN A 149 18.14 -11.42 -15.08
C GLN A 149 17.78 -10.10 -15.79
N GLN A 150 18.03 -10.00 -17.10
CA GLN A 150 17.67 -8.82 -17.89
C GLN A 150 16.16 -8.61 -17.96
N ALA A 151 15.39 -9.70 -18.11
CA ALA A 151 13.93 -9.66 -18.07
C ALA A 151 13.39 -9.17 -16.73
N LEU A 152 13.95 -9.64 -15.62
CA LEU A 152 13.64 -9.16 -14.27
C LEU A 152 13.97 -7.69 -14.08
N GLU A 153 15.15 -7.25 -14.54
CA GLU A 153 15.58 -5.86 -14.46
C GLU A 153 14.65 -4.93 -15.25
N LYS A 154 14.27 -5.34 -16.45
CA LYS A 154 13.34 -4.58 -17.27
C LYS A 154 11.97 -4.51 -16.61
N PHE A 155 11.44 -5.65 -16.16
CA PHE A 155 10.16 -5.70 -15.44
C PHE A 155 10.15 -4.80 -14.20
N ALA A 156 11.23 -4.85 -13.41
CA ALA A 156 11.42 -4.00 -12.23
C ALA A 156 11.44 -2.51 -12.58
N ARG A 157 12.22 -2.14 -13.60
CA ARG A 157 12.33 -0.76 -14.06
C ARG A 157 10.99 -0.23 -14.56
N ASP A 158 10.30 -1.01 -15.38
CA ASP A 158 9.00 -0.65 -15.94
C ASP A 158 7.97 -0.47 -14.80
N THR A 159 7.97 -1.39 -13.84
CA THR A 159 7.09 -1.32 -12.66
C THR A 159 7.42 -0.13 -11.76
N TYR A 160 8.70 0.18 -11.56
CA TYR A 160 9.15 1.35 -10.80
C TYR A 160 8.73 2.66 -11.49
N ASN A 161 8.98 2.76 -12.79
CA ASN A 161 8.62 3.94 -13.58
C ASN A 161 7.11 4.17 -13.65
N SER A 162 6.31 3.10 -13.56
CA SER A 162 4.84 3.20 -13.53
C SER A 162 4.24 3.22 -12.12
N LEU A 163 5.06 3.12 -11.06
CA LEU A 163 4.61 2.84 -9.70
C LEU A 163 3.52 3.79 -9.23
N GLU A 164 3.72 5.09 -9.40
CA GLU A 164 2.75 6.12 -9.02
C GLU A 164 1.34 5.84 -9.57
N ASN A 165 1.28 5.35 -10.81
CA ASN A 165 0.04 5.15 -11.56
C ASN A 165 -0.48 3.71 -11.52
N THR A 166 0.26 2.78 -10.89
CA THR A 166 -0.17 1.40 -10.72
C THR A 166 -1.41 1.37 -9.82
N ARG A 167 -2.52 0.89 -10.38
CA ARG A 167 -3.75 0.63 -9.61
C ARG A 167 -3.51 -0.50 -8.63
N LEU A 168 -4.06 -0.34 -7.43
CA LEU A 168 -4.17 -1.44 -6.50
C LEU A 168 -5.14 -2.47 -7.06
N THR A 169 -4.85 -3.75 -6.84
CA THR A 169 -5.73 -4.86 -7.19
C THR A 169 -5.89 -5.79 -6.00
N GLU A 170 -6.90 -6.65 -6.03
CA GLU A 170 -7.09 -7.66 -4.99
C GLU A 170 -5.87 -8.58 -4.83
N PRO A 171 -5.30 -9.18 -5.89
CA PRO A 171 -4.11 -10.03 -5.73
C PRO A 171 -2.91 -9.28 -5.14
N ILE A 172 -2.70 -8.03 -5.58
CA ILE A 172 -1.66 -7.14 -5.07
C ILE A 172 -1.83 -6.99 -3.55
N LEU A 173 -3.00 -6.54 -3.09
CA LEU A 173 -3.24 -6.26 -1.66
C LEU A 173 -3.27 -7.54 -0.81
N SER A 174 -3.88 -8.62 -1.29
CA SER A 174 -3.92 -9.92 -0.58
C SER A 174 -2.52 -10.50 -0.40
N TYR A 175 -1.69 -10.45 -1.44
CA TYR A 175 -0.31 -10.92 -1.37
C TYR A 175 0.50 -10.11 -0.34
N PHE A 176 0.21 -8.82 -0.19
CA PHE A 176 0.91 -7.96 0.78
C PHE A 176 0.56 -8.27 2.21
N ASP A 177 -0.72 -8.38 2.53
CA ASP A 177 -1.16 -8.71 3.89
C ASP A 177 -0.59 -10.09 4.29
N TYR A 178 -0.59 -11.06 3.37
CA TYR A 178 0.06 -12.37 3.56
C TYR A 178 1.57 -12.24 3.83
N PHE A 179 2.33 -11.61 2.93
CA PHE A 179 3.79 -11.50 3.08
C PHE A 179 4.19 -10.75 4.35
N TYR A 180 3.51 -9.65 4.64
CA TYR A 180 3.80 -8.85 5.81
C TYR A 180 3.55 -9.63 7.10
N PHE A 181 2.45 -10.38 7.16
CA PHE A 181 2.16 -11.28 8.27
C PHE A 181 3.25 -12.35 8.43
N ILE A 182 3.69 -12.99 7.33
CA ILE A 182 4.77 -13.99 7.36
C ILE A 182 6.12 -13.40 7.78
N LEU A 183 6.41 -12.13 7.47
CA LEU A 183 7.71 -11.53 7.78
C LEU A 183 7.79 -10.87 9.16
N SER A 184 6.76 -10.12 9.57
CA SER A 184 6.83 -9.16 10.70
C SER A 184 6.07 -9.54 11.97
N LYS A 185 5.19 -10.56 11.92
CA LYS A 185 4.26 -11.04 12.97
C LYS A 185 3.07 -10.12 13.20
N SER A 186 3.07 -8.94 12.60
CA SER A 186 1.98 -7.98 12.73
C SER A 186 0.94 -8.24 11.64
N GLU A 187 -0.32 -8.24 12.05
CA GLU A 187 -1.47 -8.27 11.15
C GLU A 187 -1.68 -6.84 10.62
N TYR A 188 -0.81 -6.38 9.73
CA TYR A 188 -1.16 -5.23 8.92
C TYR A 188 -2.19 -5.71 7.89
N LYS A 189 -3.41 -5.18 8.00
CA LYS A 189 -4.57 -5.63 7.19
C LYS A 189 -4.98 -4.53 6.22
N LEU A 190 -4.07 -4.12 5.35
CA LEU A 190 -4.35 -3.03 4.44
C LEU A 190 -5.54 -3.37 3.54
N HIS A 191 -5.59 -4.60 3.04
CA HIS A 191 -6.68 -5.06 2.20
C HIS A 191 -8.00 -5.02 2.96
N HIS A 192 -7.99 -5.45 4.23
CA HIS A 192 -9.15 -5.38 5.11
C HIS A 192 -9.60 -3.94 5.37
N THR A 193 -8.67 -3.03 5.64
CA THR A 193 -8.96 -1.61 5.84
C THR A 193 -9.64 -1.00 4.62
N ILE A 194 -9.10 -1.26 3.42
CA ILE A 194 -9.71 -0.78 2.16
C ILE A 194 -11.11 -1.37 1.99
N LYS A 195 -11.31 -2.67 2.26
CA LYS A 195 -12.63 -3.31 2.21
C LYS A 195 -13.61 -2.73 3.23
N LYS A 196 -13.15 -2.41 4.45
CA LYS A 196 -13.96 -1.79 5.51
C LYS A 196 -14.39 -0.37 5.12
N ILE A 197 -13.47 0.44 4.61
CA ILE A 197 -13.78 1.79 4.12
C ILE A 197 -14.78 1.71 2.96
N HIS A 198 -14.53 0.84 1.98
CA HIS A 198 -15.46 0.60 0.87
C HIS A 198 -16.87 0.25 1.37
N PHE A 199 -16.98 -0.71 2.29
CA PHE A 199 -18.26 -1.10 2.88
C PHE A 199 -18.98 0.07 3.54
N ASN A 200 -18.27 0.82 4.40
CA ASN A 200 -18.82 1.98 5.10
C ASN A 200 -19.31 3.07 4.12
N LEU A 201 -18.51 3.38 3.11
CA LEU A 201 -18.83 4.38 2.09
C LEU A 201 -19.99 3.93 1.19
N LYS A 202 -20.06 2.64 0.89
CA LYS A 202 -21.17 2.06 0.12
C LYS A 202 -22.49 2.16 0.86
N GLU A 203 -22.52 1.85 2.17
CA GLU A 203 -23.73 2.04 2.98
C GLU A 203 -24.07 3.54 3.15
N TRP A 204 -23.08 4.42 3.33
CA TRP A 204 -23.31 5.87 3.34
C TRP A 204 -23.96 6.37 2.05
N LYS A 205 -23.50 5.88 0.89
CA LYS A 205 -24.08 6.21 -0.42
C LYS A 205 -25.49 5.65 -0.58
N LYS A 206 -25.76 4.44 -0.08
CA LYS A 206 -27.07 3.79 -0.10
C LYS A 206 -28.11 4.55 0.72
N ASP A 207 -27.70 5.15 1.83
CA ASP A 207 -28.51 6.08 2.63
C ASP A 207 -28.83 7.42 1.93
N LYS A 208 -28.40 7.59 0.66
CA LYS A 208 -28.55 8.84 -0.12
C LYS A 208 -27.90 10.06 0.55
N ARG A 209 -26.89 9.84 1.37
CA ARG A 209 -26.15 10.92 2.04
C ARG A 209 -25.18 11.58 1.06
N PRO A 210 -24.88 12.88 1.22
CA PRO A 210 -23.95 13.57 0.33
C PRO A 210 -22.53 12.97 0.39
N SER A 211 -21.83 12.95 -0.74
CA SER A 211 -20.45 12.50 -0.84
C SER A 211 -19.49 13.44 -0.08
N GLY A 212 -18.26 13.00 0.18
CA GLY A 212 -17.25 13.82 0.84
C GLY A 212 -17.00 15.13 0.09
N LEU A 213 -16.88 15.05 -1.23
CA LEU A 213 -16.69 16.23 -2.10
C LEU A 213 -17.90 17.19 -2.07
N GLN A 214 -19.12 16.66 -2.00
CA GLN A 214 -20.34 17.46 -1.90
C GLN A 214 -20.42 18.18 -0.55
N LEU A 215 -20.14 17.47 0.56
CA LEU A 215 -20.09 18.05 1.91
C LEU A 215 -19.05 19.18 1.98
N TRP A 216 -17.86 18.93 1.44
CA TRP A 216 -16.79 19.93 1.38
C TRP A 216 -17.18 21.16 0.57
N SER A 217 -17.84 20.97 -0.57
CA SER A 217 -18.30 22.07 -1.42
C SER A 217 -19.35 22.95 -0.72
N SER A 218 -20.24 22.35 0.07
CA SER A 218 -21.20 23.08 0.90
C SER A 218 -20.52 23.90 1.99
N ILE A 219 -19.56 23.29 2.71
CA ILE A 219 -18.77 23.97 3.75
C ILE A 219 -17.97 25.14 3.17
N LYS A 220 -17.36 24.97 1.99
CA LYS A 220 -16.67 26.05 1.28
C LYS A 220 -17.55 27.27 1.05
N LYS A 221 -18.81 27.05 0.67
CA LYS A 221 -19.78 28.14 0.44
C LYS A 221 -20.26 28.75 1.75
N ALA A 222 -20.66 27.92 2.71
CA ALA A 222 -21.24 28.37 3.97
C ALA A 222 -20.23 29.09 4.89
N HIS A 223 -18.95 28.70 4.83
CA HIS A 223 -17.89 29.20 5.72
C HIS A 223 -16.75 29.89 4.98
N ALA A 224 -17.02 30.47 3.81
CA ALA A 224 -16.02 31.08 2.94
C ALA A 224 -15.10 32.09 3.66
N LYS A 225 -15.66 32.93 4.55
CA LYS A 225 -14.88 33.90 5.34
C LYS A 225 -13.86 33.22 6.26
N ARG A 226 -14.26 32.13 6.93
CA ARG A 226 -13.38 31.37 7.84
C ARG A 226 -12.31 30.61 7.07
N ILE A 227 -12.67 30.04 5.93
CA ILE A 227 -11.72 29.35 5.05
C ILE A 227 -10.67 30.32 4.50
N LYS A 228 -11.08 31.54 4.13
CA LYS A 228 -10.12 32.58 3.69
C LYS A 228 -9.18 33.03 4.82
N ALA A 229 -9.66 33.02 6.06
CA ALA A 229 -8.88 33.37 7.25
C ALA A 229 -8.05 32.21 7.81
N SER A 230 -8.26 30.98 7.34
CA SER A 230 -7.56 29.79 7.81
C SER A 230 -6.10 29.80 7.32
N PRO A 231 -5.12 29.68 8.22
CA PRO A 231 -3.70 29.57 7.84
C PRO A 231 -3.44 28.39 6.92
N THR A 232 -4.15 27.27 7.12
CA THR A 232 -4.04 26.06 6.31
C THR A 232 -4.72 26.21 4.94
N LEU A 233 -5.83 26.93 4.82
CA LEU A 233 -6.68 26.92 3.61
C LEU A 233 -6.70 28.22 2.81
N GLN A 234 -5.98 29.25 3.25
CA GLN A 234 -5.80 30.48 2.47
C GLN A 234 -5.16 30.25 1.09
N TYR A 235 -4.43 29.13 0.91
CA TYR A 235 -3.80 28.73 -0.34
C TYR A 235 -4.70 27.82 -1.18
N LYS A 236 -4.80 28.13 -2.48
CA LYS A 236 -5.66 27.40 -3.42
C LYS A 236 -5.24 25.93 -3.57
N GLU A 237 -3.95 25.65 -3.54
CA GLU A 237 -3.36 24.32 -3.66
C GLU A 237 -3.84 23.39 -2.53
N ASN A 238 -3.99 23.95 -1.33
CA ASN A 238 -4.44 23.21 -0.16
C ASN A 238 -5.92 22.84 -0.28
N LEU A 239 -6.76 23.76 -0.77
CA LEU A 239 -8.16 23.49 -1.12
C LEU A 239 -8.27 22.41 -2.21
N SER A 240 -7.51 22.54 -3.29
CA SER A 240 -7.46 21.56 -4.39
C SER A 240 -7.02 20.19 -3.90
N SER A 241 -6.06 20.11 -2.97
CA SER A 241 -5.61 18.84 -2.43
C SER A 241 -6.68 18.13 -1.61
N ILE A 242 -7.49 18.87 -0.83
CA ILE A 242 -8.63 18.31 -0.10
C ILE A 242 -9.68 17.77 -1.09
N GLU A 243 -9.99 18.55 -2.12
CA GLU A 243 -10.96 18.16 -3.15
C GLU A 243 -10.53 16.89 -3.88
N GLU A 244 -9.27 16.82 -4.31
CA GLU A 244 -8.75 15.64 -4.99
C GLU A 244 -8.74 14.42 -4.06
N SER A 245 -8.32 14.55 -2.79
CA SER A 245 -8.40 13.44 -1.83
C SER A 245 -9.83 12.96 -1.64
N LEU A 246 -10.79 13.87 -1.41
CA LEU A 246 -12.19 13.50 -1.21
C LEU A 246 -12.80 12.86 -2.44
N LYS A 247 -12.44 13.32 -3.65
CA LYS A 247 -12.82 12.68 -4.90
C LYS A 247 -12.29 11.25 -5.01
N ARG A 248 -11.03 11.00 -4.61
CA ARG A 248 -10.45 9.64 -4.58
C ARG A 248 -11.12 8.74 -3.56
N VAL A 249 -11.41 9.27 -2.37
CA VAL A 249 -12.17 8.55 -1.33
C VAL A 249 -13.58 8.23 -1.83
N ASP A 250 -14.29 9.17 -2.45
CA ASP A 250 -15.63 8.94 -2.97
C ASP A 250 -15.66 7.80 -4.00
N GLN A 251 -14.61 7.64 -4.81
CA GLN A 251 -14.46 6.51 -5.75
C GLN A 251 -14.33 5.15 -5.06
N LEU A 252 -13.86 5.09 -3.81
CA LEU A 252 -13.81 3.85 -3.04
C LEU A 252 -15.21 3.29 -2.75
N ALA A 253 -16.25 4.13 -2.72
CA ALA A 253 -17.63 3.66 -2.53
C ALA A 253 -18.08 2.73 -3.67
N ASP A 254 -17.58 2.99 -4.88
CA ASP A 254 -17.94 2.26 -6.10
C ASP A 254 -17.01 1.07 -6.35
N ASN A 255 -15.71 1.22 -6.05
CA ASN A 255 -14.73 0.15 -6.23
C ASN A 255 -13.62 0.22 -5.16
N PRO A 256 -13.42 -0.83 -4.33
CA PRO A 256 -12.35 -0.86 -3.32
C PRO A 256 -10.93 -0.77 -3.92
N TYR A 257 -10.77 -1.04 -5.21
CA TYR A 257 -9.49 -1.07 -5.92
C TYR A 257 -9.32 0.09 -6.91
N SER A 258 -10.06 1.19 -6.69
CA SER A 258 -10.01 2.38 -7.56
C SER A 258 -8.72 3.20 -7.43
N LEU A 259 -8.00 3.04 -6.31
CA LEU A 259 -6.84 3.85 -5.96
C LEU A 259 -5.55 3.37 -6.60
N THR A 260 -4.66 4.31 -6.91
CA THR A 260 -3.27 4.01 -7.26
C THR A 260 -2.34 4.03 -6.04
N CYS A 261 -1.11 3.56 -6.23
CA CYS A 261 -0.07 3.74 -5.21
C CYS A 261 0.17 5.22 -4.89
N LYS A 262 0.17 6.13 -5.88
CA LYS A 262 0.27 7.58 -5.62
C LYS A 262 -0.91 8.10 -4.81
N ASP A 263 -2.13 7.66 -5.12
CA ASP A 263 -3.30 8.10 -4.39
C ASP A 263 -3.16 7.79 -2.90
N MET A 264 -2.69 6.59 -2.64
CA MET A 264 -2.45 6.07 -1.31
C MET A 264 -1.27 6.72 -0.59
N GLN A 265 -0.20 7.01 -1.33
CA GLN A 265 1.05 7.47 -0.76
C GLN A 265 1.11 8.97 -0.55
N GLU A 266 0.52 9.72 -1.47
CA GLU A 266 0.65 11.17 -1.54
C GLU A 266 -0.71 11.84 -1.50
N THR A 267 -1.61 11.50 -2.43
CA THR A 267 -2.86 12.25 -2.63
C THR A 267 -3.73 12.23 -1.38
N LEU A 268 -4.07 11.05 -0.85
CA LEU A 268 -4.96 10.89 0.30
C LEU A 268 -4.34 11.43 1.60
N PRO A 269 -3.10 11.07 1.99
CA PRO A 269 -2.51 11.60 3.22
C PRO A 269 -2.38 13.12 3.22
N ASN A 270 -2.13 13.71 2.05
CA ASN A 270 -1.91 15.15 1.91
C ASN A 270 -3.19 15.96 2.12
N GLY A 271 -4.26 15.65 1.39
CA GLY A 271 -5.52 16.40 1.54
C GLY A 271 -6.25 16.04 2.82
N LEU A 272 -6.27 14.77 3.25
CA LEU A 272 -6.93 14.39 4.51
C LEU A 272 -6.25 15.00 5.74
N LYS A 273 -4.91 15.15 5.75
CA LYS A 273 -4.20 15.86 6.83
C LYS A 273 -4.66 17.31 6.94
N LYS A 274 -4.77 18.01 5.80
CA LYS A 274 -5.21 19.41 5.78
C LYS A 274 -6.67 19.57 6.18
N LEU A 275 -7.52 18.66 5.71
CA LEU A 275 -8.91 18.61 6.10
C LEU A 275 -9.03 18.40 7.62
N ASP A 276 -8.27 17.47 8.17
CA ASP A 276 -8.22 17.20 9.61
C ASP A 276 -7.77 18.42 10.41
N THR A 277 -6.69 19.09 9.99
CA THR A 277 -6.21 20.32 10.64
C THR A 277 -7.30 21.39 10.62
N PHE A 278 -7.92 21.63 9.48
CA PHE A 278 -8.99 22.63 9.39
C PHE A 278 -10.17 22.29 10.31
N LEU A 279 -10.66 21.04 10.26
CA LEU A 279 -11.84 20.61 11.02
C LEU A 279 -11.60 20.56 12.53
N ASN A 280 -10.41 20.14 12.97
CA ASN A 280 -10.11 19.95 14.39
C ASN A 280 -9.51 21.21 15.02
N ASP A 281 -8.71 21.99 14.31
CA ASP A 281 -7.87 23.02 14.93
C ASP A 281 -8.33 24.45 14.58
N GLU A 282 -8.95 24.66 13.42
CA GLU A 282 -9.20 26.01 12.89
C GLU A 282 -10.68 26.41 12.83
N ILE A 283 -11.61 25.47 12.94
CA ILE A 283 -13.06 25.74 12.85
C ILE A 283 -13.86 25.28 14.09
N GLN A 284 -13.19 25.04 15.22
CA GLN A 284 -13.80 24.50 16.45
C GLN A 284 -15.05 25.26 16.93
N GLU A 285 -15.09 26.58 16.77
CA GLU A 285 -16.20 27.45 17.20
C GLU A 285 -17.53 27.17 16.50
N VAL A 286 -17.52 26.50 15.35
CA VAL A 286 -18.73 26.13 14.60
C VAL A 286 -18.82 24.63 14.34
N LYS A 287 -18.09 23.83 15.14
CA LYS A 287 -18.09 22.36 15.06
C LYS A 287 -19.48 21.74 15.20
N ASP A 288 -20.40 22.46 15.85
CA ASP A 288 -21.75 21.99 16.13
C ASP A 288 -22.74 22.24 15.00
N LYS A 289 -22.34 22.92 13.92
CA LYS A 289 -23.16 23.08 12.72
C LYS A 289 -23.31 21.75 11.98
N ASP A 290 -24.50 21.52 11.43
CA ASP A 290 -24.89 20.23 10.85
C ASP A 290 -24.03 19.81 9.66
N ASP A 291 -23.59 20.76 8.85
CA ASP A 291 -22.68 20.52 7.71
C ASP A 291 -21.29 20.06 8.18
N ILE A 292 -20.73 20.71 9.20
CA ILE A 292 -19.45 20.34 9.82
C ILE A 292 -19.56 18.99 10.55
N LYS A 293 -20.67 18.74 11.27
CA LYS A 293 -20.97 17.42 11.88
C LYS A 293 -21.06 16.31 10.83
N SER A 294 -21.71 16.59 9.70
CA SER A 294 -21.85 15.64 8.60
C SER A 294 -20.49 15.31 7.97
N LEU A 295 -19.65 16.31 7.71
CA LEU A 295 -18.29 16.07 7.21
C LEU A 295 -17.40 15.34 8.22
N ASN A 296 -17.51 15.66 9.51
CA ASN A 296 -16.82 14.91 10.57
C ASN A 296 -17.29 13.45 10.66
N THR A 297 -18.57 13.19 10.45
CA THR A 297 -19.10 11.82 10.41
C THR A 297 -18.57 11.07 9.19
N TYR A 298 -18.62 11.69 8.02
CA TYR A 298 -18.05 11.14 6.79
C TYR A 298 -16.55 10.82 6.96
N ARG A 299 -15.80 11.75 7.55
CA ARG A 299 -14.38 11.56 7.90
C ARG A 299 -14.15 10.32 8.77
N LYS A 300 -15.01 10.03 9.75
CA LYS A 300 -14.88 8.82 10.59
C LYS A 300 -15.09 7.52 9.83
N LEU A 301 -15.85 7.53 8.73
CA LEU A 301 -16.03 6.34 7.89
C LEU A 301 -14.76 5.93 7.15
N ILE A 302 -13.89 6.93 6.90
CA ILE A 302 -12.66 6.81 6.13
C ILE A 302 -11.43 6.83 7.03
N ASP A 303 -11.63 7.02 8.34
CA ASP A 303 -10.56 6.94 9.33
C ASP A 303 -10.14 5.48 9.52
N ILE A 304 -8.83 5.28 9.56
CA ILE A 304 -8.14 3.99 9.57
C ILE A 304 -7.71 3.63 11.00
N SER A 305 -8.16 4.40 12.00
CA SER A 305 -7.78 4.26 13.41
C SER A 305 -8.30 2.98 14.08
#